data_AF-A0A5D0RUL8-F1
#
_entry.id   AF-A0A5D0RUL8-F1
#
_cell.length_a   1.000
_cell.length_b   1.000
_cell.length_c   1.000
_cell.angle_alpha   90.00
_cell.angle_beta   90.00
_cell.angle_gamma   90.00
#
_symmetry.space_group_name_H-M   'P 1'
#
loop_
_entity.id
_entity.type
_entity.pdbx_description
1 polymer ?
#
loop_
_entity_poly.entity_id
_entity_poly.type
_entity_poly.pdbx_seq_one_letter_code
_entity_poly.pdbx_strand_id
1 'polypeptide(L)' 'MIDRQQFEFLFCKYAKVPAVSDDDVIFGSGINLSSIGFTEFIMELEEVIGRDIDIDDLDASVRTVGQLYARLNTG' A
#
# COMPACT_ATOMS: atom_id res chain seq x y z
N MET A 1 -5.09 -13.10 -4.39
CA MET A 1 -5.72 -11.85 -4.83
C MET A 1 -6.13 -11.09 -3.59
N ILE A 2 -5.62 -9.87 -3.41
CA ILE A 2 -5.88 -9.03 -2.24
C ILE A 2 -7.27 -8.40 -2.38
N ASP A 3 -8.10 -8.56 -1.35
CA ASP A 3 -9.38 -7.85 -1.29
C ASP A 3 -9.17 -6.33 -1.23
N ARG A 4 -9.95 -5.59 -2.02
CA ARG A 4 -9.77 -4.14 -2.14
C ARG A 4 -10.10 -3.41 -0.85
N GLN A 5 -11.17 -3.80 -0.15
CA GLN A 5 -11.57 -3.14 1.09
C GLN A 5 -10.53 -3.38 2.20
N GLN A 6 -9.99 -4.59 2.26
CA GLN A 6 -8.93 -4.94 3.20
C GLN A 6 -7.65 -4.14 2.95
N PHE A 7 -7.23 -4.01 1.68
CA PHE A 7 -6.10 -3.17 1.30
C PHE A 7 -6.32 -1.71 1.72
N GLU A 8 -7.46 -1.12 1.35
CA GLU A 8 -7.76 0.29 1.67
C GLU A 8 -7.84 0.52 3.17
N PHE A 9 -8.45 -0.39 3.92
CA PHE A 9 -8.55 -0.31 5.37
C PHE A 9 -7.17 -0.25 6.03
N LEU A 10 -6.28 -1.19 5.68
CA LEU A 10 -4.92 -1.22 6.20
C LEU A 10 -4.12 -0.01 5.75
N PHE A 11 -4.21 0.35 4.47
CA PHE A 11 -3.49 1.50 3.95
C PHE A 11 -3.91 2.79 4.68
N CYS A 12 -5.21 3.04 4.85
CA CYS A 12 -5.73 4.21 5.56
C CYS A 12 -5.29 4.24 7.03
N LYS A 13 -5.27 3.09 7.71
CA LYS A 13 -4.79 2.94 9.10
C LYS A 13 -3.35 3.46 9.23
N TYR A 14 -2.45 3.04 8.34
CA TYR A 14 -1.03 3.42 8.39
C TYR A 14 -0.75 4.82 7.83
N ALA A 15 -1.50 5.23 6.81
CA ALA A 15 -1.47 6.58 6.25
C ALA A 15 -2.12 7.63 7.16
N LYS A 16 -2.90 7.22 8.15
CA LYS A 16 -3.67 8.10 9.06
C LYS A 16 -4.60 9.05 8.29
N VAL A 17 -5.20 8.54 7.21
CA VAL A 17 -6.19 9.24 6.38
C VAL A 17 -7.53 8.53 6.45
N PRO A 18 -8.66 9.24 6.29
CA PRO A 18 -9.98 8.63 6.40
C PRO A 18 -10.37 7.76 5.20
N ALA A 19 -9.81 8.05 4.02
CA ALA A 19 -10.04 7.34 2.78
C ALA A 19 -8.91 7.65 1.79
N VAL A 20 -8.82 6.85 0.73
CA VAL A 20 -7.87 7.02 -0.38
C VAL A 20 -8.55 6.78 -1.72
N SER A 21 -8.03 7.42 -2.76
CA SER A 21 -8.37 7.23 -4.16
C SER A 21 -7.20 6.58 -4.91
N ASP A 22 -7.47 5.93 -6.04
CA ASP A 22 -6.43 5.26 -6.85
C ASP A 22 -5.35 6.21 -7.37
N ASP A 23 -5.73 7.46 -7.62
CA ASP A 23 -4.83 8.50 -8.13
C ASP A 23 -4.03 9.20 -7.03
N ASP A 24 -4.30 8.90 -5.75
CA ASP A 24 -3.59 9.54 -4.65
C ASP A 24 -2.12 9.12 -4.64
N VAL A 25 -1.23 10.10 -4.62
CA VAL A 25 0.21 9.87 -4.54
C VAL A 25 0.57 9.41 -3.14
N ILE A 26 1.32 8.31 -3.01
CA ILE A 26 1.64 7.69 -1.71
C ILE A 26 2.66 8.53 -0.93
N PHE A 27 3.72 8.97 -1.61
CA PHE A 27 4.89 9.62 -1.02
C PHE A 27 5.00 11.11 -1.37
N GLY A 28 5.81 11.85 -0.60
CA GLY A 28 6.09 13.25 -0.89
C GLY A 28 4.87 14.16 -0.67
N SER A 29 4.44 14.89 -1.70
CA SER A 29 3.35 15.88 -1.60
C SER A 29 1.94 15.29 -1.57
N GLY A 30 1.80 13.97 -1.65
CA GLY A 30 0.49 13.30 -1.60
C GLY A 30 0.03 12.96 -0.19
N ILE A 31 -0.41 11.72 0.02
CA ILE A 31 -0.78 11.17 1.34
C ILE A 31 0.37 11.29 2.33
N ASN A 32 1.61 11.33 1.83
CA ASN A 32 2.83 11.47 2.60
C ASN A 32 2.98 10.35 3.64
N LEU A 33 2.71 9.12 3.19
CA LEU A 33 2.93 7.92 3.99
C LEU A 33 4.43 7.82 4.30
N SER A 34 4.77 7.83 5.59
CA SER A 34 6.16 7.66 6.03
C SER A 34 6.70 6.28 5.61
N SER A 35 8.00 6.17 5.37
CA SER A 35 8.64 4.88 5.05
C SER A 35 8.38 3.82 6.13
N ILE A 36 8.35 4.22 7.41
CA ILE A 36 8.04 3.31 8.53
C ILE A 36 6.60 2.80 8.40
N GLY A 37 5.62 3.70 8.24
CA GLY A 37 4.21 3.32 8.07
C GLY A 37 3.98 2.47 6.83
N PHE A 38 4.74 2.69 5.76
CA PHE A 38 4.71 1.83 4.57
C PHE A 38 5.23 0.42 4.86
N THR A 39 6.36 0.28 5.55
CA THR A 39 6.89 -1.03 5.96
C THR A 39 5.91 -1.76 6.87
N GLU A 40 5.36 -1.10 7.89
CA GLU A 40 4.38 -1.71 8.79
C GLU A 40 3.10 -2.13 8.05
N PHE A 41 2.64 -1.31 7.10
CA PHE A 41 1.53 -1.65 6.22
C PHE A 41 1.78 -2.93 5.42
N ILE A 42 2.96 -3.07 4.81
CA ILE A 42 3.29 -4.26 4.03
C ILE A 42 3.35 -5.50 4.94
N MET A 43 4.00 -5.40 6.10
CA MET A 43 4.09 -6.51 7.05
C MET A 43 2.70 -7.00 7.52
N GLU A 44 1.81 -6.09 7.93
CA GLU A 44 0.45 -6.49 8.34
C GLU A 44 -0.33 -7.06 7.15
N LEU A 45 -0.13 -6.51 5.95
CA LEU A 45 -0.76 -7.03 4.74
C LEU A 45 -0.30 -8.46 4.44
N GLU A 46 1.00 -8.76 4.53
CA GLU A 46 1.58 -10.11 4.37
C GLU A 46 0.95 -11.11 5.34
N GLU A 47 0.88 -10.76 6.63
CA GLU A 47 0.26 -11.59 7.67
C GLU A 47 -1.21 -11.90 7.34
N VAL A 48 -1.93 -10.90 6.85
CA VAL A 48 -3.36 -10.99 6.53
C VAL A 48 -3.64 -11.86 5.31
N ILE A 49 -2.80 -11.78 4.27
CA ILE A 49 -3.00 -12.51 3.02
C ILE A 49 -2.24 -13.85 2.98
N GLY A 50 -1.37 -14.09 3.96
CA GLY A 50 -0.59 -15.32 4.09
C GLY A 50 0.43 -15.53 2.98
N ARG A 51 0.97 -14.45 2.40
CA ARG A 51 2.06 -14.51 1.42
C ARG A 51 3.07 -13.39 1.67
N ASP A 52 4.32 -13.67 1.34
CA ASP A 52 5.40 -12.70 1.36
C ASP A 52 5.24 -11.71 0.18
N ILE A 53 5.48 -10.44 0.46
CA ILE A 53 5.52 -9.34 -0.49
C ILE A 53 6.97 -8.88 -0.55
N ASP A 54 7.58 -9.02 -1.72
CA ASP A 54 8.90 -8.46 -1.94
C ASP A 54 8.80 -6.93 -2.03
N ILE A 55 9.25 -6.24 -0.97
CA ILE A 55 9.27 -4.77 -0.90
C ILE A 55 10.26 -4.19 -1.91
N ASP A 56 11.33 -4.92 -2.28
CA ASP A 56 12.31 -4.43 -3.26
C ASP A 56 11.69 -4.36 -4.66
N ASP A 57 10.67 -5.20 -4.91
CA ASP A 57 9.85 -5.16 -6.12
C ASP A 57 8.90 -3.95 -6.16
N LEU A 58 8.64 -3.29 -5.02
CA LEU A 58 7.89 -2.04 -4.93
C LEU A 58 8.82 -0.86 -5.20
N ASP A 59 9.33 -0.80 -6.42
CA ASP A 59 10.27 0.23 -6.86
C ASP A 59 9.62 1.63 -6.99
N ALA A 60 10.44 2.63 -7.35
CA ALA A 60 10.01 4.02 -7.54
C ALA A 60 8.96 4.24 -8.65
N SER A 61 8.61 3.21 -9.44
CA SER A 61 7.53 3.28 -10.42
C SER A 61 6.15 3.26 -9.77
N VAL A 62 6.02 2.75 -8.54
CA VAL A 62 4.80 2.80 -7.75
C VAL A 62 4.67 4.17 -7.10
N ARG A 63 3.81 5.01 -7.67
CA ARG A 63 3.60 6.39 -7.22
C ARG A 63 2.25 6.58 -6.55
N THR A 64 1.22 5.88 -7.02
CA THR A 64 -0.15 6.04 -6.54
C THR A 64 -0.68 4.80 -5.82
N VAL A 65 -1.72 4.98 -5.01
CA VAL A 65 -2.41 3.90 -4.28
C VAL A 65 -2.91 2.82 -5.24
N GLY A 66 -3.48 3.20 -6.37
CA GLY A 66 -3.96 2.26 -7.39
C GLY A 66 -2.85 1.45 -8.03
N GLN A 67 -1.68 2.09 -8.29
CA GLN A 67 -0.51 1.39 -8.81
C GLN A 67 0.04 0.37 -7.82
N LEU A 68 0.07 0.70 -6.52
CA LEU A 68 0.47 -0.23 -5.48
C LEU A 68 -0.48 -1.43 -5.42
N TYR A 69 -1.79 -1.18 -5.36
CA TYR A 69 -2.80 -2.24 -5.35
C TYR A 69 -2.69 -3.16 -6.57
N ALA A 70 -2.51 -2.58 -7.76
CA ALA A 70 -2.33 -3.33 -9.00
C ALA A 70 -1.06 -4.18 -8.94
N ARG A 71 0.09 -3.60 -8.57
CA ARG A 71 1.38 -4.30 -8.48
C ARG A 71 1.30 -5.49 -7.54
N LEU A 72 0.71 -5.30 -6.37
CA LEU A 72 0.54 -6.38 -5.40
C LEU A 72 -0.36 -7.50 -5.93
N ASN A 73 -1.33 -7.22 -6.80
CA ASN A 73 -2.20 -8.26 -7.39
C ASN A 73 -1.65 -8.89 -8.68
N THR A 74 -0.53 -8.40 -9.20
CA THR A 74 0.08 -8.94 -10.45
C THR A 74 1.08 -10.06 -10.18
N GLY A 75 1.49 -10.25 -8.92
CA GLY A 75 2.34 -11.35 -8.44
C GLY A 75 1.56 -12.57 -7.96
#